data_AF-A0A838FMH0-F1
#
_entry.id   AF-A0A838FMH0-F1
#
_cell.length_a   1.000
_cell.length_b   1.000
_cell.length_c   1.000
_cell.angle_alpha   90.00
_cell.angle_beta   90.00
_cell.angle_gamma   90.00
#
_symmetry.space_group_name_H-M   'P 1'
#
loop_
_entity.id
_entity.type
_entity.pdbx_description
1 polymer ?
#
loop_
_entity_poly.entity_id
_entity_poly.type
_entity_poly.pdbx_seq_one_letter_code
_entity_poly.pdbx_strand_id
1 'polypeptide(L)'
;ITDLDLVVSILALISLSLALVNLFPFLPLDGGHIFWAIVEKVRGRPVPLWVMERASVVGIVLILILFSVGLTNDIGRLVSGEGFGVR
;
A
#
# COMPACT_ATOMS: atom_id res chain seq x y z
N ILE A 1 28.07 -16.75 1.32
CA ILE A 1 27.73 -15.98 2.55
C ILE A 1 27.18 -14.62 2.12
N THR A 2 27.94 -13.85 1.32
CA THR A 2 27.52 -12.55 0.76
C THR A 2 26.19 -12.57 -0.01
N ASP A 3 25.89 -13.62 -0.79
CA ASP A 3 24.64 -13.70 -1.55
C ASP A 3 23.40 -13.87 -0.67
N LEU A 4 23.54 -14.61 0.45
CA LEU A 4 22.45 -14.84 1.38
C LEU A 4 22.17 -13.56 2.19
N ASP A 5 23.22 -12.85 2.59
CA ASP A 5 23.11 -11.58 3.30
C ASP A 5 22.42 -10.51 2.42
N LEU A 6 22.70 -10.50 1.12
CA LEU A 6 22.02 -9.64 0.14
C LEU A 6 20.53 -9.96 0.07
N VAL A 7 20.17 -11.24 -0.09
CA VAL A 7 18.77 -11.68 -0.17
C VAL A 7 18.01 -11.31 1.10
N VAL A 8 18.57 -11.59 2.28
CA VAL A 8 17.93 -11.24 3.56
C VAL A 8 17.79 -9.73 3.70
N SER A 9 18.78 -8.94 3.29
CA SER A 9 18.71 -7.48 3.35
C SER A 9 17.64 -6.90 2.42
N ILE A 10 17.52 -7.43 1.19
CA ILE A 10 16.47 -7.04 0.24
C ILE A 10 15.10 -7.41 0.79
N LEU A 11 14.93 -8.64 1.30
CA LEU A 11 13.67 -9.08 1.89
C LEU A 11 13.29 -8.25 3.12
N ALA A 12 14.25 -7.91 3.98
CA ALA A 12 14.04 -7.05 5.13
C ALA A 12 13.57 -5.65 4.71
N LEU A 13 14.20 -5.06 3.69
CA LEU A 13 13.83 -3.76 3.16
C LEU A 13 12.43 -3.77 2.53
N ILE A 14 12.10 -4.80 1.73
CA ILE A 14 10.77 -4.96 1.13
C ILE A 14 9.71 -5.14 2.24
N SER A 15 9.97 -6.01 3.22
CA SER A 15 9.07 -6.26 4.34
C SER A 15 8.82 -5.01 5.16
N LEU A 16 9.88 -4.25 5.50
CA LEU A 16 9.76 -2.98 6.21
C LEU A 16 8.97 -1.96 5.41
N SER A 17 9.22 -1.86 4.11
CA SER A 17 8.49 -0.94 3.23
C SER A 17 7.00 -1.29 3.18
N LEU A 18 6.68 -2.57 3.05
CA LEU A 18 5.29 -3.05 3.04
C LEU A 18 4.61 -2.82 4.40
N ALA A 19 5.32 -3.07 5.51
CA ALA A 19 4.80 -2.79 6.85
C ALA A 19 4.49 -1.30 7.05
N LEU A 20 5.38 -0.41 6.60
CA LEU A 20 5.16 1.04 6.68
C LEU A 20 3.96 1.49 5.82
N VAL A 21 3.84 0.99 4.59
CA VAL A 21 2.69 1.29 3.72
C VAL A 21 1.39 0.76 4.33
N ASN A 22 1.39 -0.49 4.82
CA ASN A 22 0.22 -1.09 5.45
C ASN A 22 -0.19 -0.38 6.74
N LEU A 23 0.69 0.37 7.41
CA LEU A 23 0.35 1.15 8.60
C LEU A 23 -0.41 2.44 8.29
N PHE A 24 -0.60 2.80 7.01
CA PHE A 24 -1.39 3.97 6.67
C PHE A 24 -2.85 3.88 7.14
N PRO A 25 -3.44 4.99 7.62
CA PRO A 25 -4.73 4.98 8.32
C PRO A 25 -5.93 5.02 7.36
N PHE A 26 -5.96 4.17 6.35
CA PHE A 26 -7.11 4.03 5.45
C PHE A 26 -7.39 2.57 5.09
N LEU A 27 -8.66 2.22 4.95
CA LEU A 27 -9.09 0.89 4.53
C LEU A 27 -8.77 0.69 3.04
N PRO A 28 -8.50 -0.53 2.54
CA PRO A 28 -8.54 -1.80 3.26
C PRO A 28 -7.20 -2.17 3.94
N LEU A 29 -6.25 -1.25 4.09
CA LEU A 29 -4.97 -1.54 4.72
C LEU A 29 -5.13 -1.87 6.22
N ASP A 30 -4.21 -2.66 6.76
CA ASP A 30 -4.20 -3.07 8.17
C ASP A 30 -4.20 -1.86 9.13
N GLY A 31 -3.47 -0.80 8.78
CA GLY A 31 -3.43 0.48 9.49
C GLY A 31 -4.77 1.21 9.52
N GLY A 32 -5.61 1.03 8.49
CA GLY A 32 -6.99 1.49 8.49
C GLY A 32 -7.84 0.78 9.54
N HIS A 33 -7.69 -0.53 9.68
CA HIS A 33 -8.36 -1.29 10.73
C HIS A 33 -7.89 -0.87 12.13
N ILE A 34 -6.57 -0.70 12.31
CA ILE A 34 -5.99 -0.18 13.57
C ILE A 34 -6.54 1.20 13.89
N PHE A 35 -6.59 2.10 12.90
CA PHE A 35 -7.12 3.45 13.05
C PHE A 35 -8.58 3.41 13.53
N TRP A 36 -9.45 2.63 12.87
CA TRP A 36 -10.85 2.53 13.27
C TRP A 36 -11.02 1.89 14.65
N ALA A 37 -10.21 0.89 15.01
CA ALA A 37 -10.24 0.31 16.36
C ALA A 37 -9.84 1.34 17.44
N ILE A 38 -8.86 2.20 17.17
CA ILE A 38 -8.50 3.31 18.07
C ILE A 38 -9.66 4.30 18.18
N VAL A 39 -10.29 4.67 17.06
CA VAL A 39 -11.46 5.56 17.05
C VAL A 39 -12.61 4.98 17.87
N GLU A 40 -12.92 3.69 17.72
CA GLU A 40 -13.94 3.00 18.50
C GLU A 40 -13.62 3.00 19.99
N LYS A 41 -12.36 2.72 20.35
CA LYS A 41 -11.88 2.74 21.73
C LYS A 41 -12.02 4.12 22.37
N VAL A 42 -11.67 5.18 21.65
CA VAL A 42 -11.81 6.57 22.13
C VAL A 42 -13.28 6.98 22.23
N ARG A 43 -14.12 6.53 21.29
CA ARG A 43 -15.54 6.89 21.22
C ARG A 43 -16.41 6.07 22.18
N GLY A 44 -15.93 4.93 22.66
CA GLY A 44 -16.65 4.00 23.54
C GLY A 44 -17.85 3.29 22.89
N ARG A 45 -18.02 3.41 21.57
CA ARG A 45 -19.12 2.79 20.81
C ARG A 45 -18.68 2.43 19.39
N PRO A 46 -19.17 1.31 18.83
CA PRO A 46 -18.74 0.81 17.53
C PRO A 46 -19.04 1.82 16.42
N VAL A 47 -18.17 1.90 15.42
CA VAL A 47 -18.35 2.70 14.22
C VAL A 47 -19.40 2.02 13.34
N PRO A 48 -20.39 2.76 12.80
CA PRO A 48 -21.40 2.14 11.94
C PRO A 48 -20.75 1.53 10.69
N LEU A 49 -21.22 0.35 10.28
CA LEU A 49 -20.68 -0.36 9.13
C LEU A 49 -20.67 0.49 7.86
N TRP A 50 -21.73 1.27 7.60
CA TRP A 50 -21.82 2.15 6.43
C TRP A 50 -20.72 3.22 6.37
N VAL A 51 -20.14 3.62 7.51
CA VAL A 51 -18.99 4.55 7.54
C VAL A 51 -17.72 3.83 7.11
N MET A 52 -17.51 2.60 7.63
CA MET A 52 -16.37 1.78 7.25
C MET A 52 -16.43 1.39 5.77
N GLU A 53 -17.61 1.03 5.25
CA GLU A 53 -17.82 0.73 3.83
C GLU A 53 -17.44 1.92 2.93
N ARG A 54 -17.91 3.13 3.29
CA ARG A 54 -17.54 4.36 2.54
C ARG A 54 -16.04 4.62 2.60
N ALA A 55 -15.42 4.46 3.76
CA ALA A 55 -13.98 4.62 3.91
C ALA A 55 -13.19 3.57 3.10
N SER A 56 -13.65 2.32 3.04
CA SER A 56 -13.09 1.26 2.19
C SER A 56 -13.19 1.61 0.72
N VAL A 57 -14.36 2.08 0.25
CA VAL A 57 -14.53 2.47 -1.16
C VAL A 57 -13.57 3.61 -1.52
N VAL A 58 -13.46 4.63 -0.66
CA VAL A 58 -12.52 5.74 -0.88
C VAL A 58 -11.08 5.21 -0.98
N GLY A 59 -10.65 4.36 -0.06
CA GLY A 59 -9.29 3.84 -0.08
C GLY A 59 -9.02 2.90 -1.26
N ILE A 60 -9.98 2.07 -1.67
CA ILE A 60 -9.87 1.26 -2.89
C ILE A 60 -9.72 2.15 -4.12
N VAL A 61 -10.52 3.22 -4.24
CA VAL A 61 -10.41 4.18 -5.35
C VAL A 61 -9.02 4.84 -5.38
N LEU A 62 -8.49 5.24 -4.22
CA LEU A 62 -7.14 5.81 -4.12
C LEU A 62 -6.07 4.81 -4.58
N ILE A 63 -6.16 3.55 -4.14
CA ILE A 63 -5.24 2.48 -4.57
C ILE A 63 -5.34 2.25 -6.08
N LEU A 64 -6.55 2.21 -6.65
CA LEU A 64 -6.75 2.02 -8.09
C LEU A 64 -6.17 3.17 -8.90
N ILE A 65 -6.28 4.42 -8.42
CA ILE A 65 -5.65 5.58 -9.06
C ILE A 65 -4.13 5.44 -9.02
N LEU A 66 -3.55 5.15 -7.86
CA LEU A 66 -2.11 4.97 -7.73
C LEU A 66 -1.60 3.84 -8.64
N PHE A 67 -2.31 2.71 -8.65
CA PHE A 67 -2.01 1.58 -9.51
C PHE A 67 -2.07 1.96 -10.99
N SER A 68 -3.11 2.69 -11.42
CA SER A 68 -3.25 3.13 -12.81
C SER A 68 -2.12 4.06 -13.24
N VAL A 69 -1.71 5.00 -12.37
CA VAL A 69 -0.58 5.90 -12.63
C VAL A 69 0.72 5.10 -12.74
N GLY A 70 0.99 4.20 -11.79
CA GLY A 70 2.16 3.34 -11.81
C GLY A 70 2.22 2.47 -13.06
N LEU A 71 1.12 1.78 -13.36
CA LEU A 71 1.00 0.93 -14.55
C LEU A 71 1.25 1.70 -15.85
N THR A 72 0.72 2.92 -15.96
CA THR A 72 0.92 3.75 -17.15
C THR A 72 2.39 4.17 -17.29
N ASN A 73 3.06 4.48 -16.18
CA ASN A 73 4.49 4.78 -16.15
C ASN A 73 5.32 3.56 -16.57
N ASP A 74 5.00 2.39 -16.02
CA ASP A 74 5.68 1.12 -16.32
C ASP A 74 5.52 0.77 -17.81
N ILE A 75 4.30 0.84 -18.35
CA ILE A 75 4.03 0.61 -19.78
C ILE A 75 4.77 1.65 -20.64
N GLY A 76 4.72 2.93 -20.27
CA GLY A 76 5.40 4.00 -20.99
C GLY A 76 6.90 3.76 -21.11
N ARG A 77 7.55 3.35 -20.02
CA ARG A 77 8.98 2.99 -19.99
C ARG A 77 9.32 1.79 -20.85
N LEU A 78 8.44 0.79 -20.90
CA LEU A 78 8.64 -0.39 -21.76
C LEU A 78 8.51 -0.03 -23.25
N VAL A 79 7.53 0.80 -23.61
CA VAL A 79 7.28 1.22 -24.99
C VAL A 79 8.34 2.21 -25.50
N SER A 80 8.85 3.10 -24.65
CA SER A 80 9.91 4.05 -25.03
C SER A 80 11.30 3.42 -25.20
N GLY A 81 11.46 2.12 -24.89
CA GLY A 81 12.74 1.40 -24.98
C GLY A 81 13.69 1.66 -23.81
N GLU A 82 13.34 2.58 -22.90
CA GLU A 82 14.11 2.86 -21.68
C GLU A 82 14.11 1.69 -20.69
N GLY A 83 13.08 0.84 -20.74
CA GLY A 83 12.97 -0.36 -19.91
C GLY A 83 14.02 -1.44 -20.22
N PHE A 84 14.65 -1.41 -21.40
CA PHE A 84 15.64 -2.41 -21.83
C PHE A 84 17.09 -1.89 -21.86
N GLY A 85 17.31 -0.61 -21.50
CA GLY A 85 18.65 -0.02 -21.51
C GLY A 85 19.33 -0.01 -22.89
N VAL A 86 18.56 0.03 -23.98
CA VAL A 86 19.12 0.11 -25.34
C VAL A 86 19.17 1.57 -25.77
N ARG A 87 20.21 2.28 -25.31
CA ARG A 87 20.84 3.42 -25.99
C ARG A 87 22.34 3.36 -25.76
#